data_AF-A0A840P928-F1
#
_entry.id   AF-A0A840P928-F1
#
_cell.length_a   1.000
_cell.length_b   1.000
_cell.length_c   1.000
_cell.angle_alpha   90.00
_cell.angle_beta   90.00
_cell.angle_gamma   90.00
#
_symmetry.space_group_name_H-M   'P 1'
#
loop_
_entity.id
_entity.type
_entity.pdbx_description
1 polymer ?
#
loop_
_entity_poly.entity_id
_entity_poly.type
_entity_poly.pdbx_seq_one_letter_code
_entity_poly.pdbx_strand_id
1 'polypeptide(L)'
;MSRRTDLLTRAAACYEKASLYSDAARCYRDAGHMQRAAAAYARAGDLATAAECYRAGDDFAGAADLYLALGRPEDAAECWREAGDRLRAGWVLATGTRLFLQAERLLTAAPAEETGARLRRELALGVCRARGGGRADALERAILACERDLAEVRGHRQRELVETWAVQAAGLLGRHDLAARVFAASYACRTRDAARRWRSWAMVNLGDTFGVPEADGPDAADQEA
;
A
#
# COMPACT_ATOMS: atom_id res chain seq x y z
N MET A 1 15.03 -7.73 -32.61
CA MET A 1 15.73 -6.77 -31.74
C MET A 1 16.78 -6.05 -32.58
N SER A 2 16.80 -4.72 -32.55
CA SER A 2 17.72 -3.92 -33.37
C SER A 2 19.11 -3.88 -32.72
N ARG A 3 20.19 -3.92 -33.49
CA ARG A 3 21.58 -3.79 -32.99
C ARG A 3 21.76 -2.58 -32.06
N ARG A 4 20.94 -1.53 -32.27
CA ARG A 4 20.87 -0.34 -31.42
C ARG A 4 20.40 -0.62 -29.99
N THR A 5 19.37 -1.45 -29.79
CA THR A 5 18.84 -1.74 -28.45
C THR A 5 19.85 -2.54 -27.63
N ASP A 6 20.54 -3.51 -28.24
CA ASP A 6 21.58 -4.29 -27.57
C ASP A 6 22.77 -3.43 -27.13
N LEU A 7 23.21 -2.50 -28.00
CA LEU A 7 24.27 -1.54 -27.65
C LEU A 7 23.85 -0.61 -26.51
N LEU A 8 22.61 -0.12 -26.50
CA LEU A 8 22.08 0.72 -25.42
C LEU A 8 22.02 -0.03 -24.09
N THR A 9 21.58 -1.29 -24.09
CA THR A 9 21.53 -2.11 -22.87
C THR A 9 22.93 -2.40 -22.31
N ARG A 10 23.92 -2.62 -23.19
CA ARG A 10 25.33 -2.78 -22.79
C ARG A 10 25.94 -1.48 -22.25
N ALA A 11 25.66 -0.35 -22.90
CA ALA A 11 26.09 0.96 -22.43
C ALA A 11 25.51 1.27 -21.05
N ALA A 12 24.22 1.00 -20.85
CA ALA A 12 23.55 1.16 -19.56
C ALA A 12 24.22 0.34 -18.45
N ALA A 13 24.60 -0.91 -18.72
CA ALA A 13 25.32 -1.74 -17.74
C ALA A 13 26.72 -1.19 -17.39
N CYS A 14 27.41 -0.57 -18.35
CA CYS A 14 28.66 0.14 -18.08
C CYS A 14 28.43 1.37 -17.19
N TYR A 15 27.38 2.15 -17.43
CA TYR A 15 27.01 3.30 -16.61
C TYR A 15 26.58 2.91 -15.19
N GLU A 16 25.84 1.81 -15.01
CA GLU A 16 25.52 1.28 -13.68
C GLU A 16 26.78 0.93 -12.87
N LYS A 17 27.78 0.29 -13.51
CA LYS A 17 29.07 -0.02 -12.87
C LYS A 17 29.85 1.23 -12.49
N ALA A 18 29.70 2.30 -13.28
CA ALA A 18 30.29 3.60 -13.01
C ALA A 18 29.48 4.45 -12.00
N SER A 19 28.38 3.92 -11.44
CA SER A 19 27.45 4.64 -10.57
C SER A 19 26.79 5.88 -11.21
N LEU A 20 26.78 5.95 -12.55
CA LEU A 20 26.13 7.01 -13.33
C LEU A 20 24.68 6.60 -13.63
N TYR A 21 23.85 6.56 -12.59
CA TYR A 21 22.50 5.98 -12.67
C TYR A 21 21.55 6.74 -13.59
N SER A 22 21.65 8.08 -13.68
CA SER A 22 20.81 8.88 -14.57
C SER A 22 21.04 8.57 -16.05
N ASP A 23 22.31 8.39 -16.45
CA ASP A 23 22.67 8.07 -17.84
C ASP A 23 22.35 6.60 -18.17
N ALA A 24 22.55 5.69 -17.20
CA ALA A 24 22.11 4.31 -17.32
C ALA A 24 20.58 4.23 -17.56
N ALA A 25 19.81 5.01 -16.80
CA ALA A 25 18.37 5.03 -16.90
C ALA A 25 17.88 5.55 -18.26
N ARG A 26 18.51 6.61 -18.80
CA ARG A 26 18.25 7.09 -20.17
C ARG A 26 18.50 6.01 -21.21
N CYS A 27 19.62 5.31 -21.12
CA CYS A 27 19.95 4.21 -22.03
C CYS A 27 18.95 3.05 -21.93
N TYR A 28 18.51 2.68 -20.73
CA TYR A 28 17.48 1.66 -20.54
C TYR A 28 16.12 2.07 -21.09
N ARG A 29 15.72 3.33 -20.89
CA ARG A 29 14.47 3.88 -21.43
C ARG A 29 14.46 3.85 -22.95
N ASP A 30 15.55 4.30 -23.57
CA ASP A 30 15.69 4.32 -25.04
C ASP A 30 15.80 2.90 -25.63
N ALA A 31 16.26 1.93 -24.84
CA ALA A 31 16.24 0.51 -25.19
C ALA A 31 14.86 -0.15 -25.00
N GLY A 32 13.88 0.54 -24.42
CA GLY A 32 12.55 0.02 -24.11
C GLY A 32 12.45 -0.76 -22.80
N HIS A 33 13.51 -0.80 -21.99
CA HIS A 33 13.54 -1.49 -20.70
C HIS A 33 13.04 -0.59 -19.57
N MET A 34 11.74 -0.28 -19.58
CA MET A 34 11.13 0.71 -18.68
C MET A 34 11.30 0.39 -17.20
N GLN A 35 11.18 -0.88 -16.78
CA GLN A 35 11.35 -1.29 -15.38
C GLN A 35 12.79 -1.07 -14.88
N ARG A 36 13.79 -1.37 -15.72
CA ARG A 36 15.21 -1.15 -15.39
C ARG A 36 15.55 0.33 -15.38
N ALA A 37 14.99 1.09 -16.32
CA ALA A 37 15.11 2.54 -16.34
C ALA A 37 14.56 3.16 -15.05
N ALA A 38 13.37 2.71 -14.62
CA ALA A 38 12.74 3.18 -13.40
C ALA A 38 13.58 2.88 -12.14
N ALA A 39 14.09 1.65 -12.02
CA ALA A 39 14.98 1.28 -10.91
C ALA A 39 16.27 2.11 -10.89
N ALA A 40 16.85 2.40 -12.07
CA ALA A 40 18.03 3.24 -12.18
C ALA A 40 17.73 4.71 -11.82
N TYR A 41 16.61 5.28 -12.28
CA TYR A 41 16.17 6.62 -11.87
C TYR A 41 15.89 6.71 -10.37
N ALA A 42 15.28 5.68 -9.77
CA ALA A 42 15.05 5.63 -8.33
C ALA A 42 16.37 5.66 -7.55
N ARG A 43 17.40 4.93 -8.02
CA ARG A 43 18.75 4.98 -7.43
C ARG A 43 19.47 6.30 -7.66
N ALA A 44 19.17 7.00 -8.75
CA ALA A 44 19.65 8.35 -9.00
C ALA A 44 18.98 9.41 -8.11
N GLY A 45 17.92 9.06 -7.38
CA GLY A 45 17.12 9.98 -6.57
C GLY A 45 16.03 10.72 -7.36
N ASP A 46 15.90 10.45 -8.66
CA ASP A 46 14.84 11.03 -9.49
C ASP A 46 13.59 10.14 -9.45
N LEU A 47 12.88 10.23 -8.32
CA LEU A 47 11.68 9.44 -8.07
C LEU A 47 10.54 9.79 -9.03
N ALA A 48 10.47 11.04 -9.51
CA ALA A 48 9.41 11.50 -10.41
C ALA A 48 9.53 10.81 -11.77
N THR A 49 10.73 10.85 -12.37
CA THR A 49 10.97 10.16 -13.64
C THR A 49 10.91 8.64 -13.47
N ALA A 50 11.29 8.10 -12.30
CA ALA A 50 11.13 6.69 -11.99
C ALA A 50 9.65 6.26 -12.00
N ALA A 51 8.76 7.03 -11.37
CA ALA A 51 7.33 6.74 -11.35
C ALA A 51 6.71 6.77 -12.75
N GLU A 52 7.10 7.74 -13.58
CA GLU A 52 6.68 7.80 -14.99
C GLU A 52 7.14 6.58 -15.79
N CYS A 53 8.39 6.14 -15.57
CA CYS A 53 8.93 4.95 -16.23
C CYS A 53 8.23 3.67 -15.78
N TYR A 54 7.88 3.53 -14.50
CA TYR A 54 7.09 2.40 -14.02
C TYR A 54 5.69 2.38 -14.63
N ARG A 55 5.02 3.53 -14.70
CA ARG A 55 3.71 3.65 -15.36
C ARG A 55 3.79 3.30 -16.85
N ALA A 56 4.84 3.76 -17.55
CA ALA A 56 5.06 3.42 -18.96
C ALA A 56 5.42 1.94 -19.19
N GLY A 57 5.87 1.23 -18.15
CA GLY A 57 6.18 -0.19 -18.17
C GLY A 57 5.05 -1.09 -17.66
N ASP A 58 3.82 -0.57 -17.57
CA ASP A 58 2.62 -1.22 -17.02
C ASP A 58 2.74 -1.67 -15.54
N ASP A 59 3.76 -1.19 -14.82
CA ASP A 59 3.91 -1.41 -13.38
C ASP A 59 3.27 -0.26 -12.60
N PHE A 60 1.93 -0.27 -12.60
CA PHE A 60 1.14 0.75 -11.93
C PHE A 60 1.29 0.73 -10.40
N ALA A 61 1.57 -0.45 -9.81
CA ALA A 61 1.75 -0.59 -8.36
C ALA A 61 3.03 0.12 -7.89
N GLY A 62 4.17 -0.16 -8.56
CA GLY A 62 5.43 0.50 -8.26
C GLY A 62 5.39 2.00 -8.54
N ALA A 63 4.69 2.42 -9.61
CA ALA A 63 4.49 3.84 -9.90
C ALA A 63 3.70 4.54 -8.79
N ALA A 64 2.62 3.93 -8.30
CA ALA A 64 1.78 4.53 -7.28
C ALA A 64 2.51 4.70 -5.93
N ASP A 65 3.31 3.72 -5.52
CA ASP A 65 4.09 3.81 -4.28
C ASP A 65 5.12 4.96 -4.34
N LEU A 66 5.75 5.18 -5.50
CA LEU A 66 6.65 6.32 -5.72
C LEU A 66 5.91 7.65 -5.74
N TYR A 67 4.74 7.72 -6.37
CA TYR A 67 3.92 8.94 -6.34
C TYR A 67 3.45 9.28 -4.91
N LEU A 68 3.12 8.28 -4.10
CA LEU A 68 2.82 8.48 -2.68
C LEU A 68 4.04 9.03 -1.91
N ALA A 69 5.23 8.49 -2.16
CA ALA A 69 6.47 8.98 -1.55
C ALA A 69 6.79 10.43 -1.96
N LEU A 70 6.41 10.83 -3.17
CA LEU A 70 6.52 12.20 -3.68
C LEU A 70 5.43 13.16 -3.17
N GLY A 71 4.46 12.67 -2.38
CA GLY A 71 3.35 13.48 -1.91
C GLY A 71 2.34 13.84 -3.01
N ARG A 72 2.25 13.03 -4.07
CA ARG A 72 1.31 13.16 -5.20
C ARG A 72 0.24 12.05 -5.16
N PRO A 73 -0.69 12.07 -4.19
CA PRO A 73 -1.69 11.02 -4.02
C PRO A 73 -2.70 10.94 -5.18
N GLU A 74 -2.92 12.02 -5.91
CA GLU A 74 -3.85 12.06 -7.06
C GLU A 74 -3.33 11.20 -8.21
N ASP A 75 -2.05 11.33 -8.55
CA ASP A 75 -1.40 10.50 -9.57
C ASP A 75 -1.30 9.04 -9.12
N ALA A 76 -1.02 8.80 -7.84
CA ALA A 76 -1.02 7.44 -7.29
C ALA A 76 -2.40 6.77 -7.40
N ALA A 77 -3.47 7.50 -7.12
CA ALA A 77 -4.83 6.99 -7.26
C ALA A 77 -5.19 6.69 -8.73
N GLU A 78 -4.72 7.52 -9.65
CA GLU A 78 -4.89 7.28 -11.08
C GLU A 78 -4.15 6.02 -11.54
N CYS A 79 -2.90 5.81 -11.09
CA CYS A 79 -2.18 4.57 -11.36
C CYS A 79 -2.93 3.33 -10.82
N TRP A 80 -3.47 3.37 -9.60
CA TRP A 80 -4.27 2.26 -9.09
C TRP A 80 -5.57 2.04 -9.88
N ARG A 81 -6.14 3.10 -10.45
CA ARG A 81 -7.31 3.01 -11.33
C ARG A 81 -6.97 2.34 -12.66
N GLU A 82 -5.82 2.70 -13.26
CA GLU A 82 -5.28 2.05 -14.46
C GLU A 82 -4.95 0.57 -14.20
N ALA A 83 -4.44 0.25 -13.00
CA ALA A 83 -4.22 -1.13 -12.54
C ALA A 83 -5.52 -1.93 -12.33
N GLY A 84 -6.68 -1.27 -12.33
CA GLY A 84 -7.98 -1.89 -12.06
C GLY A 84 -8.34 -2.06 -10.58
N ASP A 85 -7.45 -1.72 -9.64
CA ASP A 85 -7.71 -1.77 -8.19
C ASP A 85 -8.40 -0.48 -7.70
N ARG A 86 -9.70 -0.42 -7.97
CA ARG A 86 -10.57 0.71 -7.58
C ARG A 86 -10.63 0.92 -6.06
N LEU A 87 -10.43 -0.13 -5.26
CA LEU A 87 -10.43 -0.02 -3.81
C LEU A 87 -9.21 0.76 -3.34
N ARG A 88 -8.00 0.39 -3.80
CA ARG A 88 -6.77 1.12 -3.45
C ARG A 88 -6.79 2.56 -3.95
N ALA A 89 -7.27 2.78 -5.17
CA ALA A 89 -7.43 4.14 -5.71
C ALA A 89 -8.32 5.00 -4.80
N GLY A 90 -9.47 4.48 -4.39
CA GLY A 90 -10.39 5.17 -3.47
C GLY A 90 -9.78 5.43 -2.10
N TRP A 91 -9.03 4.48 -1.55
CA TRP A 91 -8.33 4.63 -0.27
C TRP A 91 -7.25 5.73 -0.30
N VAL A 92 -6.44 5.76 -1.36
CA VAL A 92 -5.41 6.78 -1.54
C VAL A 92 -6.04 8.17 -1.63
N LEU A 93 -7.14 8.32 -2.38
CA LEU A 93 -7.87 9.59 -2.42
C LEU A 93 -8.45 9.96 -1.05
N ALA A 94 -9.04 9.00 -0.32
CA ALA A 94 -9.65 9.22 0.98
C ALA A 94 -8.64 9.69 2.05
N THR A 95 -7.42 9.13 2.02
CA THR A 95 -6.38 9.39 3.02
C THR A 95 -5.48 10.56 2.64
N GLY A 96 -5.06 10.64 1.36
CA GLY A 96 -4.09 11.61 0.88
C GLY A 96 -4.68 12.91 0.33
N THR A 97 -5.97 12.95 -0.05
CA THR A 97 -6.58 14.14 -0.68
C THR A 97 -7.81 14.65 0.08
N ARG A 98 -8.40 15.76 -0.40
CA ARG A 98 -9.72 16.25 0.03
C ARG A 98 -10.83 15.90 -0.97
N LEU A 99 -10.57 15.01 -1.93
CA LEU A 99 -11.52 14.61 -2.98
C LEU A 99 -12.45 13.48 -2.51
N PHE A 100 -13.09 13.66 -1.36
CA PHE A 100 -13.87 12.60 -0.68
C PHE A 100 -15.05 12.09 -1.53
N LEU A 101 -15.71 12.98 -2.28
CA LEU A 101 -16.82 12.59 -3.15
C LEU A 101 -16.37 11.70 -4.32
N GLN A 102 -15.19 11.96 -4.87
CA GLN A 102 -14.62 11.14 -5.94
C GLN A 102 -14.19 9.78 -5.39
N ALA A 103 -13.57 9.76 -4.21
CA ALA A 103 -13.22 8.53 -3.51
C ALA A 103 -14.46 7.66 -3.25
N GLU A 104 -15.55 8.24 -2.72
CA GLU A 104 -16.80 7.51 -2.44
C GLU A 104 -17.43 6.92 -3.71
N ARG A 105 -17.42 7.67 -4.83
CA ARG A 105 -17.90 7.15 -6.13
C ARG A 105 -17.08 5.95 -6.63
N LEU A 106 -15.75 6.01 -6.51
CA LEU A 106 -14.88 4.91 -6.90
C LEU A 106 -15.08 3.68 -6.01
N LEU A 107 -15.23 3.88 -4.70
CA LEU A 107 -15.42 2.81 -3.72
C LEU A 107 -16.77 2.11 -3.87
N THR A 108 -17.84 2.87 -4.12
CA THR A 108 -19.18 2.30 -4.35
C THR A 108 -19.27 1.50 -5.65
N ALA A 109 -18.52 1.89 -6.68
CA ALA A 109 -18.41 1.15 -7.94
C ALA A 109 -17.46 -0.06 -7.87
N ALA A 110 -16.69 -0.23 -6.79
CA ALA A 110 -15.76 -1.34 -6.66
C ALA A 110 -16.49 -2.65 -6.27
N PRO A 111 -16.22 -3.76 -6.98
CA PRO A 111 -16.75 -5.06 -6.60
C PRO A 111 -16.16 -5.49 -5.25
N ALA A 112 -17.01 -5.87 -4.31
CA ALA A 112 -16.62 -6.25 -2.96
C ALA A 112 -17.33 -7.55 -2.55
N GLU A 113 -17.16 -8.59 -3.37
CA GLU A 113 -17.75 -9.90 -3.13
C GLU A 113 -17.04 -10.65 -2.00
N GLU A 114 -15.72 -10.47 -1.88
CA GLU A 114 -14.92 -11.05 -0.81
C GLU A 114 -15.08 -10.26 0.50
N THR A 115 -15.17 -10.96 1.64
CA THR A 115 -15.28 -10.34 2.98
C THR A 115 -14.17 -9.32 3.24
N GLY A 116 -12.93 -9.63 2.84
CA GLY A 116 -11.80 -8.71 3.00
C GLY A 116 -11.92 -7.45 2.14
N ALA A 117 -12.44 -7.57 0.91
CA ALA A 117 -12.71 -6.42 0.04
C ALA A 117 -13.87 -5.58 0.58
N ARG A 118 -14.92 -6.22 1.14
CA ARG A 118 -16.05 -5.55 1.79
C ARG A 118 -15.60 -4.72 2.99
N LEU A 119 -14.84 -5.31 3.92
CA LEU A 119 -14.30 -4.61 5.10
C LEU A 119 -13.43 -3.41 4.70
N ARG A 120 -12.53 -3.59 3.72
CA ARG A 120 -11.70 -2.50 3.20
C ARG A 120 -12.53 -1.37 2.59
N ARG A 121 -13.58 -1.68 1.83
CA ARG A 121 -14.49 -0.68 1.27
C ARG A 121 -15.21 0.10 2.37
N GLU A 122 -15.71 -0.58 3.40
CA GLU A 122 -16.40 0.05 4.53
C GLU A 122 -15.47 0.98 5.32
N LEU A 123 -14.24 0.57 5.58
CA LEU A 123 -13.21 1.43 6.18
C LEU A 123 -12.96 2.68 5.33
N ALA A 124 -12.75 2.51 4.03
CA ALA A 124 -12.47 3.61 3.11
C ALA A 124 -13.63 4.62 3.04
N LEU A 125 -14.87 4.14 2.98
CA LEU A 125 -16.07 4.98 3.02
C LEU A 125 -16.22 5.69 4.39
N GLY A 126 -15.90 4.99 5.48
CA GLY A 126 -15.87 5.58 6.82
C GLY A 126 -14.86 6.71 6.91
N VAL A 127 -13.65 6.54 6.37
CA VAL A 127 -12.61 7.58 6.31
C VAL A 127 -13.07 8.79 5.48
N CYS A 128 -13.68 8.56 4.32
CA CYS A 128 -14.24 9.65 3.49
C CYS A 128 -15.25 10.49 4.29
N ARG A 129 -16.16 9.84 5.02
CA ARG A 129 -17.20 10.53 5.80
C ARG A 129 -16.63 11.26 7.02
N ALA A 130 -15.74 10.61 7.76
CA ALA A 130 -15.10 11.21 8.93
C ALA A 130 -14.29 12.46 8.56
N ARG A 131 -13.53 12.39 7.46
CA ARG A 131 -12.71 13.53 6.98
C ARG A 131 -13.52 14.57 6.21
N GLY A 132 -14.65 14.18 5.64
CA GLY A 132 -15.59 15.08 4.97
C GLY A 132 -16.48 15.91 5.90
N GLY A 133 -16.27 15.85 7.23
CA GLY A 133 -17.04 16.60 8.23
C GLY A 133 -18.27 15.87 8.79
N GLY A 134 -18.46 14.59 8.44
CA GLY A 134 -19.46 13.72 9.04
C GLY A 134 -19.02 13.15 10.40
N ARG A 135 -19.93 12.47 11.09
CA ARG A 135 -19.62 11.80 12.37
C ARG A 135 -18.66 10.63 12.18
N ALA A 136 -17.68 10.51 13.07
CA ALA A 136 -16.71 9.42 13.08
C ALA A 136 -17.33 8.05 13.41
N ASP A 137 -18.55 7.99 13.95
CA ASP A 137 -19.26 6.76 14.36
C ASP A 137 -19.32 5.69 13.25
N ALA A 138 -19.38 6.13 11.98
CA ALA A 138 -19.40 5.19 10.85
C ALA A 138 -18.05 4.50 10.67
N LEU A 139 -16.94 5.22 10.86
CA LEU A 139 -15.59 4.67 10.77
C LEU A 139 -15.28 3.79 11.99
N GLU A 140 -15.67 4.21 13.18
CA GLU A 140 -15.49 3.40 14.39
C GLU A 140 -16.22 2.05 14.28
N ARG A 141 -17.47 2.05 13.81
CA ARG A 141 -18.21 0.81 13.54
C ARG A 141 -17.53 -0.06 12.49
N ALA A 142 -16.95 0.54 11.45
CA ALA A 142 -16.21 -0.21 10.43
C ALA A 142 -14.95 -0.86 11.02
N ILE A 143 -14.20 -0.16 11.89
CA ILE A 143 -13.01 -0.73 12.55
C ILE A 143 -13.41 -1.89 13.49
N LEU A 144 -14.48 -1.74 14.25
CA LEU A 144 -15.00 -2.81 15.11
C LEU A 144 -15.53 -4.00 14.30
N ALA A 145 -16.09 -3.77 13.11
CA ALA A 145 -16.47 -4.85 12.21
C ALA A 145 -15.24 -5.61 11.71
N CYS A 146 -14.12 -4.92 11.45
CA CYS A 146 -12.87 -5.60 11.11
C CYS A 146 -12.39 -6.53 12.23
N GLU A 147 -12.43 -6.10 13.49
CA GLU A 147 -12.06 -6.96 14.63
C GLU A 147 -12.88 -8.26 14.68
N ARG A 148 -14.19 -8.16 14.47
CA ARG A 148 -15.10 -9.31 14.53
C ARG A 148 -14.95 -10.25 13.33
N ASP A 149 -14.85 -9.67 12.13
CA ASP A 149 -15.01 -10.42 10.88
C ASP A 149 -13.65 -10.82 10.25
N LEU A 150 -12.51 -10.43 10.85
CA LEU A 150 -11.16 -10.75 10.33
C LEU A 150 -10.91 -12.26 10.20
N ALA A 151 -11.49 -13.05 11.11
CA ALA A 151 -11.37 -14.51 11.10
C ALA A 151 -11.99 -15.14 9.83
N GLU A 152 -13.04 -14.51 9.29
CA GLU A 152 -13.75 -14.98 8.10
C GLU A 152 -13.02 -14.65 6.80
N VAL A 153 -12.08 -13.71 6.84
CA VAL A 153 -11.28 -13.32 5.67
C VAL A 153 -10.34 -14.47 5.29
N ARG A 154 -10.41 -14.89 4.03
CA ARG A 154 -9.59 -15.98 3.49
C ARG A 154 -8.24 -15.45 3.00
N GLY A 155 -7.18 -16.11 3.41
CA GLY A 155 -5.81 -15.80 2.98
C GLY A 155 -5.09 -14.76 3.83
N HIS A 156 -3.83 -15.05 4.18
CA HIS A 156 -3.00 -14.19 5.03
C HIS A 156 -2.80 -12.78 4.46
N ARG A 157 -2.62 -12.66 3.12
CA ARG A 157 -2.43 -11.37 2.45
C ARG A 157 -3.66 -10.46 2.57
N GLN A 158 -4.88 -11.01 2.47
CA GLN A 158 -6.10 -10.20 2.62
C GLN A 158 -6.30 -9.76 4.07
N ARG A 159 -6.00 -10.62 5.05
CA ARG A 159 -6.02 -10.28 6.48
C ARG A 159 -5.05 -9.15 6.81
N GLU A 160 -3.81 -9.23 6.31
CA GLU A 160 -2.81 -8.17 6.47
C GLU A 160 -3.25 -6.84 5.85
N LEU A 161 -3.86 -6.87 4.65
CA LEU A 161 -4.36 -5.65 4.01
C LEU A 161 -5.50 -5.00 4.81
N VAL A 162 -6.42 -5.80 5.36
CA VAL A 162 -7.51 -5.31 6.22
C VAL A 162 -6.93 -4.73 7.51
N GLU A 163 -6.00 -5.43 8.17
CA GLU A 163 -5.28 -4.96 9.36
C GLU A 163 -4.63 -3.59 9.10
N THR A 164 -3.84 -3.49 8.03
CA THR A 164 -3.11 -2.26 7.68
C THR A 164 -4.06 -1.07 7.50
N TRP A 165 -5.16 -1.26 6.76
CA TRP A 165 -6.14 -0.19 6.52
C TRP A 165 -6.89 0.20 7.79
N ALA A 166 -7.28 -0.78 8.61
CA ALA A 166 -7.99 -0.51 9.85
C ALA A 166 -7.10 0.22 10.87
N VAL A 167 -5.82 -0.16 10.98
CA VAL A 167 -4.83 0.51 11.83
C VAL A 167 -4.57 1.94 11.34
N GLN A 168 -4.40 2.14 10.04
CA GLN A 168 -4.23 3.48 9.46
C GLN A 168 -5.48 4.34 9.68
N ALA A 169 -6.69 3.79 9.50
CA ALA A 169 -7.95 4.48 9.80
C ALA A 169 -8.08 4.89 11.27
N ALA A 170 -7.74 3.99 12.20
CA ALA A 170 -7.73 4.27 13.63
C ALA A 170 -6.73 5.38 13.98
N GLY A 171 -5.54 5.37 13.36
CA GLY A 171 -4.55 6.45 13.48
C GLY A 171 -5.08 7.81 13.00
N LEU A 172 -5.83 7.84 11.89
CA LEU A 172 -6.46 9.08 11.39
C LEU A 172 -7.52 9.65 12.35
N LEU A 173 -8.14 8.82 13.18
CA LEU A 173 -9.06 9.24 14.25
C LEU A 173 -8.34 9.63 15.55
N GLY A 174 -7.03 9.39 15.67
CA GLY A 174 -6.30 9.51 16.93
C GLY A 174 -6.69 8.45 17.97
N ARG A 175 -7.37 7.38 17.54
CA ARG A 175 -7.88 6.30 18.40
C ARG A 175 -6.98 5.08 18.35
N HIS A 176 -5.83 5.18 19.01
CA HIS A 176 -4.85 4.10 19.08
C HIS A 176 -5.36 2.85 19.82
N ASP A 177 -6.40 3.00 20.66
CA ASP A 177 -7.10 1.89 21.31
C ASP A 177 -7.75 0.95 20.28
N LEU A 178 -8.37 1.51 19.23
CA LEU A 178 -8.98 0.72 18.15
C LEU A 178 -7.92 0.00 17.31
N ALA A 179 -6.79 0.65 17.05
CA ALA A 179 -5.68 0.03 16.33
C ALA A 179 -5.13 -1.20 17.08
N ALA A 180 -4.95 -1.08 18.40
CA ALA A 180 -4.50 -2.19 19.24
C ALA A 180 -5.47 -3.38 19.21
N ARG A 181 -6.78 -3.13 19.19
CA ARG A 181 -7.80 -4.19 19.07
C ARG A 181 -7.73 -4.94 17.74
N VAL A 182 -7.51 -4.22 16.64
CA VAL A 182 -7.33 -4.83 15.32
C VAL A 182 -6.08 -5.71 15.29
N PHE A 183 -4.95 -5.23 15.86
CA PHE A 183 -3.75 -6.06 15.96
C PHE A 183 -3.96 -7.30 16.83
N ALA A 184 -4.68 -7.17 17.95
CA ALA A 184 -5.03 -8.31 18.79
C ALA A 184 -5.88 -9.35 18.03
N ALA A 185 -6.87 -8.90 17.25
CA ALA A 185 -7.66 -9.77 16.39
C ALA A 185 -6.82 -10.45 15.31
N SER A 186 -5.89 -9.71 14.68
CA SER A 186 -4.99 -10.25 13.66
C SER A 186 -4.02 -11.27 14.21
N TYR A 187 -3.48 -11.03 15.40
CA TYR A 187 -2.65 -11.97 16.13
C TYR A 187 -3.43 -13.25 16.49
N ALA A 188 -4.67 -13.11 16.97
CA ALA A 188 -5.55 -14.26 17.23
C ALA A 188 -5.87 -15.06 15.95
N CYS A 189 -5.98 -14.38 14.80
CA CYS A 189 -6.16 -15.00 13.49
C CYS A 189 -4.87 -15.58 12.88
N ARG A 190 -3.74 -15.55 13.61
CA ARG A 190 -2.41 -16.00 13.16
C ARG A 190 -2.02 -15.41 11.80
N THR A 191 -2.28 -14.12 11.61
CA THR A 191 -1.79 -13.42 10.42
C THR A 191 -0.25 -13.37 10.47
N ARG A 192 0.40 -13.57 9.31
CA ARG A 192 1.86 -13.58 9.21
C ARG A 192 2.46 -12.26 9.69
N ASP A 193 3.50 -12.35 10.51
CA ASP A 193 4.28 -11.22 11.07
C ASP A 193 3.44 -10.22 11.88
N ALA A 194 2.25 -10.61 12.37
CA ALA A 194 1.36 -9.71 13.10
C ALA A 194 2.00 -9.16 14.38
N ALA A 195 2.69 -10.00 15.17
CA ALA A 195 3.39 -9.57 16.38
C ALA A 195 4.53 -8.58 16.06
N ARG A 196 5.21 -8.75 14.92
CA ARG A 196 6.29 -7.84 14.49
C ARG A 196 5.73 -6.48 14.07
N ARG A 197 4.65 -6.48 13.28
CA ARG A 197 3.97 -5.25 12.86
C ARG A 197 3.38 -4.49 14.04
N TRP A 198 2.71 -5.20 14.95
CA TRP A 198 2.14 -4.61 16.16
C TRP A 198 3.22 -3.95 17.02
N ARG A 199 4.36 -4.63 17.26
CA ARG A 199 5.46 -4.03 18.04
C ARG A 199 6.06 -2.80 17.37
N SER A 200 6.33 -2.86 16.06
CA SER A 200 6.85 -1.70 15.34
C SER A 200 5.90 -0.52 15.42
N TRP A 201 4.60 -0.78 15.25
CA TRP A 201 3.58 0.25 15.38
C TRP A 201 3.49 0.80 16.82
N ALA A 202 3.50 -0.06 17.83
CA ALA A 202 3.40 0.33 19.24
C ALA A 202 4.60 1.17 19.67
N MET A 203 5.81 0.78 19.28
CA MET A 203 7.01 1.57 19.56
C MET A 203 6.90 2.98 18.95
N VAL A 204 6.45 3.09 17.69
CA VAL A 204 6.33 4.38 17.00
C VAL A 204 5.20 5.27 17.54
N ASN A 205 4.05 4.68 17.91
CA ASN A 205 2.84 5.46 18.26
C ASN A 205 2.60 5.59 19.78
N LEU A 206 3.01 4.58 20.56
CA LEU A 206 2.82 4.53 22.01
C LEU A 206 4.13 4.76 22.78
N GLY A 207 5.29 4.59 22.13
CA GLY A 207 6.61 4.76 22.75
C GLY A 207 7.12 3.53 23.50
N ASP A 208 6.30 2.48 23.62
CA ASP A 208 6.66 1.20 24.23
C ASP A 208 6.00 0.03 23.51
N THR A 209 6.40 -1.19 23.87
CA THR A 209 5.81 -2.45 23.38
C THR A 209 5.18 -3.25 24.51
N PHE A 210 4.81 -2.60 25.62
CA PHE A 210 4.37 -3.31 26.81
C PHE A 210 3.00 -3.95 26.56
N GLY A 211 2.88 -5.26 26.84
CA GLY A 211 1.66 -6.02 26.57
C GLY A 211 1.48 -6.46 25.10
N VAL A 212 2.45 -6.22 24.23
CA VAL A 212 2.45 -6.70 22.84
C VAL A 212 3.22 -8.04 22.76
N PRO A 213 2.72 -9.07 22.04
CA PRO A 213 3.42 -10.35 21.89
C PRO A 213 4.82 -10.25 21.27
N GLU A 214 5.77 -11.06 21.75
CA GLU A 214 7.17 -11.07 21.29
C GLU A 214 7.42 -11.91 20.02
N ALA A 215 6.57 -12.88 19.73
CA ALA A 215 6.66 -13.72 18.55
C ALA A 215 5.27 -14.17 18.11
N ASP A 216 5.11 -14.41 16.82
CA ASP A 216 3.96 -15.19 16.35
C ASP A 216 4.17 -16.63 16.86
N GLY A 217 3.12 -17.27 17.39
CA GLY A 217 3.23 -18.58 18.04
C GLY A 217 3.94 -19.65 17.17
N PRO A 218 4.46 -20.74 17.78
CA PRO A 218 5.49 -21.62 17.21
C PRO A 218 5.15 -22.39 15.92
N ASP A 219 3.97 -22.23 15.32
CA ASP A 219 3.56 -22.94 14.09
C ASP A 219 3.54 -22.08 12.82
N ALA A 220 3.81 -20.77 12.90
CA ALA A 220 3.69 -19.89 11.73
C ALA A 220 4.83 -20.07 10.69
N ALA A 221 5.94 -20.71 11.09
CA ALA A 221 7.10 -20.97 10.24
C ALA A 221 7.04 -22.31 9.49
N ASP A 222 6.18 -23.25 9.92
CA ASP A 222 6.23 -24.66 9.45
C ASP A 222 5.07 -25.04 8.49
N GLN A 223 4.33 -24.07 7.94
CA GLN A 223 3.26 -24.32 6.94
C GLN A 223 3.61 -23.84 5.52
N GLU A 224 4.89 -23.78 5.17
CA GLU A 224 5.35 -23.72 3.77
C GLU A 224 6.16 -24.99 3.45
N ALA A 225 5.44 -26.10 3.22
CA ALA A 225 5.88 -27.25 2.44
C ALA A 225 4.72 -27.77 1.57
#